data_AF-A0A3R6ZZQ4-F1
#
_entry.id   AF-A0A3R6ZZQ4-F1
#
_cell.length_a   1.000
_cell.length_b   1.000
_cell.length_c   1.000
_cell.angle_alpha   90.00
_cell.angle_beta   90.00
_cell.angle_gamma   90.00
#
_symmetry.space_group_name_H-M   'P 1'
#
loop_
_entity.id
_entity.type
_entity.pdbx_description
1 polymer ?
#
loop_
_entity_poly.entity_id
_entity_poly.type
_entity_poly.pdbx_seq_one_letter_code
_entity_poly.pdbx_strand_id
1 'polypeptide(L)'
;LLFGDHTQPILNGFTAAAVAGLASAGYMADLSAPFYMGVGLSGLQLAWQVNTAKLDDPVNLQHRFGSNKWFGAMVFASIVAGKVL
;
A
#
# COMPACT_ATOMS: atom_id res chain seq x y z
N LEU A 1 -1.14 19.07 14.29
CA LEU A 1 -1.46 17.72 13.77
C LEU A 1 -1.46 16.74 14.94
N LEU A 2 -2.41 15.79 15.01
CA LEU A 2 -2.55 14.84 16.12
C LEU A 2 -1.28 14.03 16.40
N PHE A 3 -0.51 13.71 15.36
CA PHE A 3 0.66 12.85 15.45
C PHE A 3 2.00 13.58 15.21
N GLY A 4 1.99 14.86 14.81
CA GLY A 4 3.20 15.65 14.56
C GLY A 4 4.26 14.89 13.77
N ASP A 5 5.48 14.84 14.31
CA ASP A 5 6.64 14.16 13.72
C ASP A 5 6.50 12.63 13.65
N HIS A 6 5.56 12.05 14.38
CA HIS A 6 5.27 10.62 14.35
C HIS A 6 4.28 10.22 13.25
N THR A 7 3.79 11.17 12.45
CA THR A 7 2.82 10.88 11.38
C THR A 7 3.37 9.86 10.38
N GLN A 8 4.59 10.04 9.86
CA GLN A 8 5.18 9.10 8.89
C GLN A 8 5.45 7.71 9.49
N PRO A 9 6.07 7.55 10.69
CA PRO A 9 6.19 6.26 11.35
C PRO A 9 4.86 5.52 11.54
N ILE A 10 3.82 6.23 11.97
CA ILE A 10 2.49 5.65 12.18
C ILE A 10 1.89 5.19 10.85
N LEU A 11 1.99 6.00 9.79
CA LEU A 11 1.53 5.64 8.46
C LEU A 11 2.29 4.45 7.86
N ASN A 12 3.59 4.34 8.13
CA ASN A 12 4.38 3.15 7.77
C ASN A 12 3.87 1.91 8.54
N GLY A 13 3.51 2.06 9.82
CA GLY A 13 2.86 1.01 10.62
C GLY A 13 1.54 0.55 9.99
N PHE A 14 0.67 1.48 9.59
CA PHE A 14 -0.57 1.15 8.89
C PHE A 14 -0.33 0.53 7.52
N THR A 15 0.71 0.96 6.79
CA THR A 15 1.12 0.36 5.52
C THR A 15 1.50 -1.09 5.70
N ALA A 16 2.32 -1.41 6.72
CA ALA A 16 2.69 -2.78 7.04
C ALA A 16 1.47 -3.62 7.45
N ALA A 17 0.58 -3.08 8.28
CA ALA A 17 -0.65 -3.76 8.69
C ALA A 17 -1.58 -4.05 7.49
N ALA A 18 -1.71 -3.10 6.55
CA ALA A 18 -2.50 -3.30 5.34
C ALA A 18 -1.94 -4.39 4.43
N VAL A 19 -0.61 -4.40 4.22
CA VAL A 19 0.07 -5.45 3.44
C VAL A 19 -0.09 -6.81 4.11
N ALA A 20 0.07 -6.90 5.42
CA ALA A 20 -0.13 -8.14 6.17
C ALA A 20 -1.59 -8.63 6.09
N GLY A 21 -2.56 -7.72 6.18
CA GLY A 21 -3.98 -8.03 6.01
C GLY A 21 -4.29 -8.57 4.60
N LEU A 22 -3.76 -7.94 3.55
CA LEU A 22 -3.89 -8.43 2.18
C LEU A 22 -3.24 -9.79 1.98
N ALA A 23 -2.02 -9.99 2.48
CA ALA A 23 -1.35 -11.29 2.42
C ALA A 23 -2.15 -12.39 3.13
N SER A 24 -2.71 -12.07 4.30
CA SER A 24 -3.55 -12.99 5.07
C SER A 24 -4.84 -13.34 4.33
N ALA A 25 -5.49 -12.35 3.71
CA ALA A 25 -6.67 -12.57 2.88
C ALA A 25 -6.36 -13.44 1.65
N GLY A 26 -5.23 -13.21 0.98
CA GLY A 26 -4.79 -14.04 -0.15
C GLY A 26 -4.46 -15.48 0.26
N TYR A 27 -3.88 -15.68 1.44
CA TYR A 27 -3.67 -17.01 2.00
C TYR A 27 -4.99 -17.74 2.28
N MET A 28 -5.96 -17.06 2.88
CA MET A 28 -7.29 -17.63 3.12
C MET A 28 -8.08 -17.88 1.84
N ALA A 29 -7.78 -17.14 0.77
CA ALA A 29 -8.41 -17.29 -0.54
C ALA A 29 -7.63 -18.22 -1.49
N ASP A 30 -6.59 -18.89 -1.00
CA ASP A 30 -5.73 -19.83 -1.75
C ASP A 30 -5.16 -19.22 -3.05
N LEU A 31 -4.73 -17.95 -3.00
CA LEU A 31 -4.13 -17.26 -4.15
C LEU A 31 -2.68 -17.70 -4.37
N SER A 32 -2.27 -17.73 -5.65
CA SER A 32 -0.93 -18.17 -6.07
C SER A 32 0.16 -17.11 -5.88
N ALA A 33 1.43 -17.51 -6.08
CA ALA A 33 2.62 -16.66 -5.85
C ALA A 33 2.58 -15.26 -6.50
N PRO A 34 2.05 -15.05 -7.74
CA PRO A 34 1.88 -13.74 -8.35
C PRO A 34 1.13 -12.72 -7.49
N PHE A 35 0.15 -13.17 -6.68
CA PHE A 35 -0.57 -12.28 -5.77
C PHE A 35 0.37 -11.66 -4.74
N TYR A 36 1.18 -12.47 -4.05
CA TYR A 36 2.07 -12.02 -3.00
C TYR A 36 3.17 -11.10 -3.53
N MET A 37 3.69 -11.38 -4.73
CA MET A 37 4.64 -10.48 -5.39
C MET A 37 3.99 -9.12 -5.70
N GLY A 38 2.78 -9.12 -6.25
CA GLY A 38 2.06 -7.88 -6.57
C GLY A 38 1.67 -7.07 -5.33
N VAL A 39 1.25 -7.73 -4.25
CA VAL A 39 0.99 -7.09 -2.96
C VAL A 39 2.27 -6.50 -2.36
N GLY A 40 3.40 -7.21 -2.45
CA GLY A 40 4.70 -6.71 -2.01
C GLY A 40 5.13 -5.44 -2.77
N LEU A 41 5.02 -5.45 -4.10
CA LEU A 41 5.30 -4.28 -4.94
C LEU A 41 4.36 -3.10 -4.62
N SER A 42 3.07 -3.39 -4.41
CA SER A 42 2.08 -2.38 -4.01
C SER A 42 2.44 -1.77 -2.64
N GLY A 43 2.87 -2.60 -1.69
CA GLY A 43 3.35 -2.17 -0.38
C GLY A 43 4.57 -1.27 -0.44
N LEU A 44 5.55 -1.59 -1.30
CA LEU A 44 6.72 -0.73 -1.53
C LEU A 44 6.33 0.63 -2.10
N GLN A 45 5.39 0.65 -3.06
CA GLN A 45 4.88 1.88 -3.62
C GLN A 45 4.15 2.73 -2.57
N LEU A 46 3.33 2.11 -1.72
CA LEU A 46 2.64 2.80 -0.62
C LEU A 46 3.63 3.34 0.42
N ALA A 47 4.65 2.56 0.78
CA ALA A 47 5.73 3.02 1.67
C ALA A 47 6.48 4.22 1.06
N TRP A 48 6.78 4.20 -0.24
CA TRP A 48 7.36 5.36 -0.92
C TRP A 48 6.45 6.60 -0.81
N GLN A 49 5.14 6.45 -0.97
CA GLN A 49 4.20 7.58 -0.82
C GLN A 49 4.29 8.18 0.59
N VAL A 50 4.31 7.34 1.63
CA VAL A 50 4.39 7.78 3.03
C VAL A 50 5.72 8.47 3.33
N ASN A 51 6.84 7.87 2.94
CA ASN A 51 8.18 8.39 3.26
C ASN A 51 8.53 9.66 2.47
N THR A 52 7.86 9.90 1.34
CA THR A 52 8.08 11.10 0.51
C THR A 52 6.94 12.13 0.61
N ALA A 53 6.01 11.93 1.55
CA ALA A 53 4.97 12.88 1.89
C ALA A 53 5.54 14.06 2.68
N LYS A 54 5.34 15.27 2.16
CA LYS A 54 5.66 16.53 2.85
C LYS A 54 4.43 17.01 3.60
N LEU A 55 4.43 16.90 4.93
CA LEU A 55 3.24 17.16 5.77
C LEU A 55 2.84 18.65 5.82
N ASP A 56 3.75 19.53 5.45
CA ASP A 56 3.60 20.98 5.35
C ASP A 56 3.20 21.46 3.95
N ASP A 57 3.17 20.58 2.96
CA ASP A 57 2.87 20.91 1.56
C ASP A 57 1.55 20.23 1.12
N PRO A 58 0.42 20.97 1.11
CA PRO A 58 -0.89 20.41 0.75
C PRO A 58 -0.97 19.92 -0.70
N VAL A 59 -0.19 20.51 -1.60
CA VAL A 59 -0.14 20.08 -3.01
C VAL A 59 0.57 18.74 -3.11
N ASN A 60 1.71 18.59 -2.43
CA ASN A 60 2.41 17.30 -2.33
C ASN A 60 1.50 16.21 -1.76
N LEU A 61 0.80 16.49 -0.66
CA LEU A 61 -0.11 15.54 -0.02
C LEU A 61 -1.25 15.12 -0.96
N GLN A 62 -1.83 16.06 -1.72
CA GLN A 62 -2.85 15.74 -2.71
C GLN A 62 -2.29 14.81 -3.80
N HIS A 63 -1.07 15.04 -4.27
CA HIS A 63 -0.42 14.15 -5.24
C HIS A 63 -0.15 12.75 -4.66
N ARG A 64 0.30 12.65 -3.39
CA ARG A 64 0.47 11.36 -2.71
C ARG A 64 -0.87 10.65 -2.58
N PHE A 65 -1.90 11.32 -2.05
CA PHE A 65 -3.23 10.74 -1.93
C PHE A 65 -3.80 10.29 -3.28
N GLY A 66 -3.63 11.08 -4.33
CA GLY A 66 -4.01 10.72 -5.70
C GLY A 66 -3.27 9.50 -6.24
N SER A 67 -2.08 9.19 -5.75
CA SER A 67 -1.32 8.00 -6.12
C SER A 67 -1.95 6.71 -5.56
N ASN A 68 -2.87 6.77 -4.59
CA ASN A 68 -3.58 5.59 -4.09
C ASN A 68 -4.41 4.89 -5.16
N LYS A 69 -4.81 5.58 -6.23
CA LYS A 69 -5.47 4.93 -7.38
C LYS A 69 -4.59 3.84 -8.00
N TRP A 70 -3.28 4.07 -8.06
CA TRP A 70 -2.32 3.13 -8.61
C TRP A 70 -2.05 1.99 -7.63
N PHE A 71 -1.98 2.28 -6.33
CA PHE A 71 -1.93 1.26 -5.30
C PHE A 71 -3.12 0.30 -5.42
N GLY A 72 -4.35 0.82 -5.49
CA GLY A 72 -5.56 0.01 -5.66
C GLY A 72 -5.55 -0.79 -6.97
N ALA A 73 -5.13 -0.19 -8.08
CA ALA A 73 -5.02 -0.88 -9.35
C ALA A 73 -4.00 -2.03 -9.32
N MET A 74 -2.85 -1.84 -8.67
CA MET A 74 -1.83 -2.89 -8.53
C MET A 74 -2.31 -4.04 -7.65
N VAL A 75 -2.98 -3.75 -6.53
CA VAL A 75 -3.58 -4.79 -5.67
C VAL A 75 -4.68 -5.55 -6.42
N PHE A 76 -5.53 -4.85 -7.17
CA PHE A 76 -6.53 -5.53 -7.99
C PHE A 76 -5.89 -6.44 -9.05
N ALA A 77 -4.89 -5.93 -9.76
CA ALA A 77 -4.15 -6.72 -10.75
C ALA A 77 -3.46 -7.94 -10.12
N SER A 78 -2.94 -7.81 -8.90
CA SER A 78 -2.31 -8.94 -8.20
C SER A 78 -3.32 -10.00 -7.78
N ILE A 79 -4.55 -9.61 -7.38
CA ILE A 79 -5.64 -10.55 -7.10
C ILE A 79 -6.03 -11.31 -8.37
N VAL A 80 -6.21 -10.61 -9.48
CA VAL A 80 -6.54 -11.24 -10.78
C VAL A 80 -5.43 -12.19 -11.21
N ALA A 81 -4.17 -11.73 -11.16
CA ALA A 81 -3.01 -12.54 -11.52
C ALA A 81 -2.89 -13.79 -10.65
N GLY A 82 -3.03 -13.67 -9.34
CA GLY A 82 -2.94 -14.81 -8.42
C GLY A 82 -4.12 -15.78 -8.45
N LYS A 83 -5.19 -15.45 -9.18
CA LYS A 83 -6.34 -16.34 -9.39
C LYS A 83 -6.31 -17.00 -10.78
N VAL A 84 -5.70 -16.34 -11.76
CA VAL A 84 -5.68 -16.80 -13.16
C VAL A 84 -4.41 -17.60 -13.47
N LEU A 85 -3.28 -17.27 -12.84
CA LEU A 85 -1.98 -17.93 -12.99
C LEU A 85 -1.73 -18.94 -11.85
#